data_AF-A0A961F1B3-F1
#
_entry.id   AF-A0A961F1B3-F1
#
_cell.length_a   1.000
_cell.length_b   1.000
_cell.length_c   1.000
_cell.angle_alpha   90.00
_cell.angle_beta   90.00
_cell.angle_gamma   90.00
#
_symmetry.space_group_name_H-M   'P 1'
#
loop_
_entity.id
_entity.type
_entity.pdbx_description
1 polymer ?
#
loop_
_entity_poly.entity_id
_entity_poly.type
_entity_poly.pdbx_seq_one_letter_code
_entity_poly.pdbx_strand_id
1 'polypeptide(L)'
;MLNRVYCEILGVPATADSRQVKTAYRALVRRYHPDLSAPEDRSANQLRMMQINQAYEQLTLQLRGLPIHRPIQQTTAPAAQTPDSREMGAHSDPAYAYYKQGFISYSEGVGGMLARGYLKLSADQRGFERTLMALRCFHRAHGYFQRVVSEYPDSIWARDAGYRLHRIERFNVIYRRIQKNLQDRLARAEHEHPAGSAKSQRESSAESNQSAIVDEQ
;
A
#
# COMPACT_ATOMS: atom_id res chain seq x y z
N MET A 1 -24.88 9.20 4.21
CA MET A 1 -24.99 9.62 2.79
C MET A 1 -23.65 10.12 2.31
N LEU A 2 -23.32 9.92 1.03
CA LEU A 2 -22.08 10.43 0.44
C LEU A 2 -22.12 11.95 0.26
N ASN A 3 -20.93 12.56 0.16
CA ASN A 3 -20.80 13.99 -0.11
C ASN A 3 -21.33 14.30 -1.52
N ARG A 4 -22.33 15.19 -1.60
CA ARG A 4 -23.02 15.54 -2.85
C ARG A 4 -22.09 16.12 -3.93
N VAL A 5 -21.16 17.00 -3.54
CA VAL A 5 -20.21 17.62 -4.47
C VAL A 5 -19.33 16.58 -5.15
N TYR A 6 -18.81 15.61 -4.39
CA TYR A 6 -17.98 14.55 -4.96
C TYR A 6 -18.79 13.55 -5.80
N CYS A 7 -20.02 13.26 -5.40
CA CYS A 7 -20.96 12.45 -6.19
C CYS A 7 -21.27 13.10 -7.55
N GLU A 8 -21.52 14.40 -7.57
CA GLU A 8 -21.77 15.18 -8.80
C GLU A 8 -20.54 15.18 -9.73
N ILE A 9 -19.33 15.35 -9.18
CA ILE A 9 -18.09 15.28 -9.97
C ILE A 9 -17.93 13.92 -10.65
N LEU A 10 -18.28 12.82 -9.98
CA LEU A 10 -18.22 11.48 -10.56
C LEU A 10 -19.47 11.09 -11.35
N GLY A 11 -20.56 11.86 -11.29
CA GLY A 11 -21.83 11.52 -11.92
C GLY A 11 -22.51 10.28 -11.32
N VAL A 12 -22.40 10.10 -10.00
CA VAL A 12 -22.99 8.96 -9.27
C VAL A 12 -24.03 9.45 -8.25
N PRO A 13 -25.07 8.65 -7.92
CA PRO A 13 -26.02 9.01 -6.89
C PRO A 13 -25.37 9.02 -5.49
N ALA A 14 -25.96 9.75 -4.54
CA ALA A 14 -25.46 9.80 -3.15
C ALA A 14 -25.60 8.45 -2.40
N THR A 15 -26.33 7.50 -2.98
CA THR A 15 -26.51 6.11 -2.54
C THR A 15 -25.55 5.13 -3.23
N ALA A 16 -24.64 5.62 -4.08
CA ALA A 16 -23.75 4.77 -4.86
C ALA A 16 -22.86 3.88 -3.98
N ASP A 17 -22.69 2.62 -4.41
CA ASP A 17 -21.76 1.70 -3.78
C ASP A 17 -20.31 1.88 -4.30
N SER A 18 -19.38 1.15 -3.69
CA SER A 18 -17.96 1.20 -4.08
C SER A 18 -17.69 0.75 -5.52
N ARG A 19 -18.53 -0.14 -6.09
CA ARG A 19 -18.38 -0.62 -7.46
C ARG A 19 -18.81 0.46 -8.45
N GLN A 20 -19.93 1.13 -8.18
CA GLN A 20 -20.44 2.25 -8.99
C GLN A 20 -19.45 3.42 -9.00
N VAL A 21 -18.94 3.80 -7.83
CA VAL A 21 -17.90 4.84 -7.70
C VAL A 21 -16.64 4.49 -8.52
N LYS A 22 -16.15 3.25 -8.42
CA LYS A 22 -14.97 2.79 -9.16
C LYS A 22 -15.22 2.75 -10.68
N THR A 23 -16.40 2.32 -11.12
CA THR A 23 -16.75 2.27 -12.54
C THR A 23 -16.84 3.67 -13.15
N ALA A 24 -17.52 4.59 -12.48
CA ALA A 24 -17.62 5.98 -12.91
C ALA A 24 -16.25 6.66 -13.00
N TYR A 25 -15.40 6.46 -11.99
CA TYR A 25 -14.03 6.94 -12.00
C TYR A 25 -13.24 6.44 -13.23
N ARG A 26 -13.29 5.14 -13.52
CA ARG A 26 -12.59 4.57 -14.68
C ARG A 26 -13.11 5.11 -16.02
N ALA A 27 -14.40 5.41 -16.13
CA ALA A 27 -14.97 6.02 -17.33
C ALA A 27 -14.44 7.44 -17.52
N LEU A 28 -14.45 8.24 -16.46
CA LEU A 28 -13.96 9.62 -16.48
C LEU A 28 -12.46 9.72 -16.75
N VAL A 29 -11.65 8.82 -16.17
CA VAL A 29 -10.20 8.79 -16.44
C VAL A 29 -9.90 8.53 -17.91
N ARG A 30 -10.67 7.67 -18.59
CA ARG A 30 -10.51 7.43 -20.04
C ARG A 30 -10.90 8.66 -20.86
N ARG A 31 -11.95 9.37 -20.43
CA ARG A 31 -12.45 10.56 -21.14
C ARG A 31 -11.51 11.76 -21.01
N TYR A 32 -10.94 11.98 -19.83
CA TYR A 32 -10.16 13.16 -19.51
C TYR A 32 -8.66 12.89 -19.43
N HIS A 33 -8.18 11.81 -20.04
CA HIS A 33 -6.75 11.48 -20.06
C HIS A 33 -5.98 12.56 -20.85
N PRO A 34 -4.91 13.17 -20.30
CA PRO A 34 -4.19 14.25 -20.96
C PRO A 34 -3.51 13.80 -22.28
N ASP A 35 -3.06 12.55 -22.38
CA ASP A 35 -2.53 12.02 -23.65
C ASP A 35 -3.58 11.89 -24.76
N LEU A 36 -4.87 11.84 -24.42
CA LEU A 36 -5.98 11.81 -25.40
C LEU A 36 -6.56 13.20 -25.66
N SER A 37 -6.05 14.23 -24.97
CA SER A 37 -6.57 15.59 -25.04
C SER A 37 -5.86 16.39 -26.12
N ALA A 38 -6.65 17.12 -26.92
CA ALA A 38 -6.11 18.12 -27.83
C ALA A 38 -5.32 19.18 -27.04
N PRO A 39 -4.24 19.77 -27.61
CA PRO A 39 -3.40 20.74 -26.91
C PRO A 39 -4.15 21.89 -26.25
N GLU A 40 -5.19 22.41 -26.92
CA GLU A 40 -6.06 23.49 -26.48
C GLU A 40 -6.90 23.13 -25.24
N ASP A 41 -7.28 21.86 -25.09
CA ASP A 41 -8.11 21.36 -23.98
C ASP A 41 -7.28 20.73 -22.85
N ARG A 42 -5.97 20.56 -23.06
CA ARG A 42 -5.10 19.80 -22.15
C ARG A 42 -5.15 20.32 -20.72
N SER A 43 -4.98 21.62 -20.53
CA SER A 43 -5.00 22.24 -19.21
C SER A 43 -6.35 22.07 -18.51
N ALA A 44 -7.46 22.23 -19.24
CA ALA A 44 -8.80 22.04 -18.71
C ALA A 44 -9.06 20.58 -18.30
N ASN A 45 -8.65 19.63 -19.15
CA ASN A 45 -8.79 18.21 -18.88
C ASN A 45 -7.90 17.74 -17.73
N GLN A 46 -6.70 18.29 -17.59
CA GLN A 46 -5.84 18.02 -16.44
C GLN A 46 -6.47 18.51 -15.13
N LEU A 47 -6.99 19.75 -15.08
CA LEU A 47 -7.70 20.27 -13.91
C LEU A 47 -8.94 19.43 -13.59
N ARG A 48 -9.70 19.02 -14.62
CA ARG A 48 -10.85 18.14 -14.45
C ARG A 48 -10.45 16.78 -13.90
N MET A 49 -9.35 16.21 -14.38
CA MET A 49 -8.79 14.96 -13.89
C MET A 49 -8.36 15.07 -12.42
N MET A 50 -7.78 16.19 -11.98
CA MET A 50 -7.49 16.42 -10.55
C MET A 50 -8.77 16.38 -9.70
N GLN A 51 -9.84 17.04 -10.14
CA GLN A 51 -11.15 17.01 -9.44
C GLN A 51 -11.71 15.59 -9.37
N ILE A 52 -11.62 14.82 -10.45
CA ILE A 52 -12.07 13.43 -10.52
C ILE A 52 -11.29 12.56 -9.52
N ASN A 53 -9.97 12.69 -9.46
CA ASN A 53 -9.12 11.96 -8.52
C ASN A 53 -9.47 12.30 -7.06
N GLN A 54 -9.65 13.58 -6.75
CA GLN A 54 -10.05 14.03 -5.42
C GLN A 54 -11.43 13.48 -5.04
N ALA A 55 -12.42 13.57 -5.93
CA ALA A 55 -13.76 13.05 -5.66
C ALA A 55 -13.75 11.53 -5.43
N TYR A 56 -13.04 10.78 -6.27
CA TYR A 56 -12.89 9.33 -6.11
C TYR A 56 -12.25 8.96 -4.77
N GLU A 57 -11.18 9.64 -4.38
CA GLU A 57 -10.53 9.42 -3.09
C GLU A 57 -11.48 9.68 -1.92
N GLN A 58 -12.19 10.81 -1.94
CA GLN A 58 -13.06 11.22 -0.85
C GLN A 58 -14.26 10.29 -0.68
N LEU A 59 -14.92 9.92 -1.78
CA LEU A 59 -16.01 8.96 -1.76
C LEU A 59 -15.55 7.58 -1.32
N THR A 60 -14.35 7.16 -1.75
CA THR A 60 -13.74 5.91 -1.33
C THR A 60 -13.48 5.89 0.17
N LEU A 61 -13.06 7.01 0.78
CA LEU A 61 -12.88 7.14 2.22
C LEU A 61 -14.22 7.15 2.97
N GLN A 62 -15.22 7.88 2.47
CA GLN A 62 -16.55 7.94 3.09
C GLN A 62 -17.25 6.58 3.11
N LEU A 63 -17.20 5.84 2.00
CA LEU A 63 -17.74 4.47 1.91
C LEU A 63 -17.06 3.49 2.86
N ARG A 64 -15.89 3.85 3.40
CA ARG A 64 -15.10 3.03 4.32
C ARG A 64 -15.12 3.54 5.78
N GLY A 65 -15.74 4.69 6.07
CA GLY A 65 -16.07 5.15 7.42
C GLY A 65 -14.95 5.81 8.25
N LEU A 66 -14.07 6.64 7.66
CA LEU A 66 -12.97 7.31 8.40
C LEU A 66 -13.01 8.85 8.40
N PRO A 67 -12.52 9.52 9.47
CA PRO A 67 -12.42 10.98 9.57
C PRO A 67 -11.16 11.55 8.86
N ILE A 68 -11.29 12.80 8.38
CA ILE A 68 -10.31 13.53 7.57
C ILE A 68 -9.52 14.55 8.43
N HIS A 69 -8.18 14.53 8.29
CA HIS A 69 -7.12 15.52 8.65
C HIS A 69 -7.00 16.15 10.06
N ARG A 70 -5.73 16.15 10.56
CA ARG A 70 -5.10 17.15 11.46
C ARG A 70 -3.60 17.26 11.10
N PRO A 71 -2.95 18.44 11.02
CA PRO A 71 -1.54 18.56 10.63
C PRO A 71 -0.58 18.28 11.81
N ILE A 72 0.56 17.62 11.55
CA ILE A 72 1.70 17.49 12.49
C ILE A 72 2.99 17.60 11.67
N GLN A 73 4.00 18.26 12.27
CA GLN A 73 5.27 18.72 11.71
C GLN A 73 6.18 17.59 11.18
N GLN A 74 7.01 17.99 10.21
CA GLN A 74 7.88 17.16 9.38
C GLN A 74 9.02 16.51 10.18
N THR A 75 9.33 15.25 9.88
CA THR A 75 10.63 14.63 10.17
C THR A 75 11.03 13.77 8.98
N THR A 76 12.27 13.93 8.54
CA THR A 76 12.83 13.33 7.33
C THR A 76 13.02 11.82 7.48
N ALA A 77 12.67 11.07 6.43
CA ALA A 77 12.82 9.63 6.29
C ALA A 77 13.67 9.32 5.04
N PRO A 78 14.35 8.15 4.98
CA PRO A 78 15.43 7.93 4.03
C PRO A 78 14.93 7.60 2.61
N ALA A 79 15.81 7.82 1.63
CA ALA A 79 15.57 7.72 0.21
C ALA A 79 15.02 6.33 -0.21
N ALA A 80 13.83 6.33 -0.81
CA ALA A 80 13.22 5.16 -1.43
C ALA A 80 13.85 4.93 -2.82
N GLN A 81 14.07 3.66 -3.18
CA GLN A 81 14.52 3.29 -4.52
C GLN A 81 13.41 3.58 -5.54
N THR A 82 13.76 4.34 -6.57
CA THR A 82 12.86 4.82 -7.62
C THR A 82 12.65 3.75 -8.71
N PRO A 83 11.42 3.56 -9.22
CA PRO A 83 11.19 2.73 -10.41
C PRO A 83 11.96 3.28 -11.61
N ASP A 84 12.49 2.44 -12.51
CA ASP A 84 13.31 2.86 -13.67
C ASP A 84 12.47 3.67 -14.70
N SER A 85 13.05 4.74 -15.24
CA SER A 85 12.44 5.66 -16.22
C SER A 85 12.05 4.97 -17.52
N ARG A 86 12.72 3.85 -17.83
CA ARG A 86 12.56 3.11 -19.09
C ARG A 86 11.26 2.32 -19.19
N GLU A 87 10.55 2.10 -18.08
CA GLU A 87 9.33 1.26 -18.04
C GLU A 87 8.06 1.97 -18.54
N MET A 88 8.06 3.31 -18.65
CA MET A 88 6.84 4.08 -18.89
C MET A 88 6.51 4.34 -20.37
N GLY A 89 7.45 4.16 -21.29
CA GLY A 89 7.22 4.49 -22.71
C GLY A 89 7.02 6.00 -22.97
N ALA A 90 6.72 6.37 -24.21
CA ALA A 90 6.53 7.77 -24.61
C ALA A 90 5.13 8.26 -24.23
N HIS A 91 5.06 9.31 -23.41
CA HIS A 91 3.83 9.97 -23.00
C HIS A 91 3.85 11.45 -23.40
N SER A 92 2.67 12.01 -23.73
CA SER A 92 2.54 13.44 -24.02
C SER A 92 2.68 14.31 -22.77
N ASP A 93 2.35 13.76 -21.59
CA ASP A 93 2.63 14.34 -20.27
C ASP A 93 3.33 13.30 -19.38
N PRO A 94 4.69 13.25 -19.37
CA PRO A 94 5.45 12.31 -18.54
C PRO A 94 5.16 12.46 -17.04
N ALA A 95 4.92 13.68 -16.55
CA ALA A 95 4.62 13.94 -15.15
C ALA A 95 3.27 13.30 -14.75
N TYR A 96 2.25 13.42 -15.61
CA TYR A 96 0.98 12.73 -15.40
C TYR A 96 1.13 11.21 -15.39
N ALA A 97 1.97 10.66 -16.27
CA ALA A 97 2.16 9.22 -16.37
C ALA A 97 2.69 8.64 -15.05
N TYR A 98 3.74 9.25 -14.48
CA TYR A 98 4.24 8.87 -13.15
C TYR A 98 3.20 9.13 -12.05
N TYR A 99 2.55 10.30 -12.07
CA TYR A 99 1.52 10.64 -11.10
C TYR A 99 0.39 9.60 -11.06
N LYS A 100 -0.09 9.17 -12.22
CA LYS A 100 -1.16 8.18 -12.37
C LYS A 100 -0.75 6.83 -11.78
N GLN A 101 0.47 6.36 -12.03
CA GLN A 101 0.96 5.10 -11.44
C GLN A 101 1.10 5.22 -9.92
N GLY A 102 1.56 6.38 -9.44
CA GLY A 102 1.57 6.72 -8.02
C GLY A 102 0.18 6.67 -7.42
N PHE A 103 -0.81 7.27 -8.09
CA PHE A 103 -2.20 7.34 -7.63
C PHE A 103 -2.89 5.97 -7.61
N ILE A 104 -2.66 5.11 -8.61
CA ILE A 104 -3.17 3.73 -8.64
C ILE A 104 -2.60 2.96 -7.46
N SER A 105 -1.28 2.96 -7.30
CA SER A 105 -0.60 2.26 -6.20
C SER A 105 -1.06 2.79 -4.84
N TYR A 106 -1.21 4.11 -4.72
CA TYR A 106 -1.72 4.75 -3.51
C TYR A 106 -3.14 4.29 -3.18
N SER A 107 -4.04 4.33 -4.17
CA SER A 107 -5.44 3.93 -4.01
C SER A 107 -5.59 2.46 -3.63
N GLU A 108 -4.74 1.59 -4.17
CA GLU A 108 -4.67 0.17 -3.82
C GLU A 108 -4.17 -0.05 -2.39
N GLY A 109 -3.13 0.68 -1.98
CA GLY A 109 -2.61 0.63 -0.60
C GLY A 109 -3.65 1.11 0.42
N VAL A 110 -4.31 2.23 0.12
CA VAL A 110 -5.48 2.72 0.89
C VAL A 110 -6.60 1.67 0.86
N GLY A 111 -6.81 0.95 -0.25
CA GLY A 111 -7.73 -0.18 -0.34
C GLY A 111 -7.42 -1.32 0.63
N GLY A 112 -6.18 -1.79 0.63
CA GLY A 112 -5.71 -2.91 1.45
C GLY A 112 -5.72 -2.63 2.96
N MET A 113 -5.38 -1.40 3.36
CA MET A 113 -5.38 -0.99 4.78
C MET A 113 -6.75 -0.66 5.36
N LEU A 114 -7.71 -0.27 4.53
CA LEU A 114 -9.00 0.24 5.00
C LEU A 114 -10.14 -0.78 4.95
N ALA A 115 -9.86 -2.02 4.55
CA ALA A 115 -10.87 -3.07 4.46
C ALA A 115 -11.43 -3.54 5.82
N ARG A 116 -10.83 -3.17 6.95
CA ARG A 116 -11.33 -3.34 8.33
C ARG A 116 -10.40 -2.57 9.27
N GLY A 117 -10.94 -1.83 10.24
CA GLY A 117 -10.21 -0.85 11.05
C GLY A 117 -8.78 -1.23 11.47
N TYR A 118 -7.88 -0.24 11.36
CA TYR A 118 -6.42 -0.31 11.58
C TYR A 118 -5.93 -1.23 12.71
N LEU A 119 -6.70 -1.32 13.80
CA LEU A 119 -6.33 -2.06 15.02
C LEU A 119 -6.58 -3.58 14.96
N LYS A 120 -7.43 -4.07 14.05
CA LYS A 120 -7.73 -5.52 13.94
C LYS A 120 -6.91 -6.26 12.87
N LEU A 121 -6.22 -5.53 11.99
CA LEU A 121 -5.42 -6.09 10.90
C LEU A 121 -4.18 -6.87 11.37
N SER A 122 -3.70 -6.68 12.59
CA SER A 122 -2.50 -7.38 13.09
C SER A 122 -2.80 -8.63 13.94
N ALA A 123 -4.07 -9.07 13.98
CA ALA A 123 -4.50 -10.18 14.83
C ALA A 123 -4.50 -11.55 14.11
N ASP A 124 -4.67 -11.59 12.79
CA ASP A 124 -4.71 -12.83 11.99
C ASP A 124 -3.82 -12.77 10.73
N GLN A 125 -3.44 -13.94 10.19
CA GLN A 125 -2.57 -14.07 9.01
C GLN A 125 -3.08 -13.25 7.80
N ARG A 126 -4.41 -13.25 7.60
CA ARG A 126 -5.05 -12.53 6.50
C ARG A 126 -5.00 -11.02 6.69
N GLY A 127 -5.01 -10.51 7.91
CA GLY A 127 -4.81 -9.09 8.19
C GLY A 127 -3.35 -8.67 7.99
N PHE A 128 -2.41 -9.53 8.36
CA PHE A 128 -0.98 -9.33 8.13
C PHE A 128 -0.65 -9.22 6.64
N GLU A 129 -1.11 -10.17 5.82
CA GLU A 129 -0.90 -10.15 4.36
C GLU A 129 -1.45 -8.88 3.70
N ARG A 130 -2.62 -8.41 4.12
CA ARG A 130 -3.20 -7.15 3.62
C ARG A 130 -2.37 -5.93 4.01
N THR A 131 -1.84 -5.92 5.23
CA THR A 131 -0.96 -4.85 5.71
C THR A 131 0.33 -4.83 4.90
N LEU A 132 0.95 -5.98 4.67
CA LEU A 132 2.14 -6.10 3.81
C LEU A 132 1.86 -5.66 2.37
N MET A 133 0.74 -6.09 1.79
CA MET A 133 0.33 -5.67 0.44
C MET A 133 0.22 -4.15 0.37
N ALA A 134 -0.48 -3.55 1.33
CA ALA A 134 -0.68 -2.11 1.35
C ALA A 134 0.62 -1.31 1.58
N LEU A 135 1.54 -1.85 2.38
CA LEU A 135 2.90 -1.30 2.53
C LEU A 135 3.66 -1.30 1.20
N ARG A 136 3.64 -2.40 0.46
CA ARG A 136 4.26 -2.50 -0.87
C ARG A 136 3.65 -1.49 -1.85
N CYS A 137 2.32 -1.36 -1.83
CA CYS A 137 1.60 -0.38 -2.63
C CYS A 137 2.02 1.07 -2.29
N PHE A 138 2.15 1.41 -1.00
CA PHE A 138 2.61 2.73 -0.57
C PHE A 138 4.06 3.00 -0.89
N HIS A 139 4.94 2.02 -0.76
CA HIS A 139 6.33 2.14 -1.17
C HIS A 139 6.44 2.46 -2.67
N ARG A 140 5.68 1.74 -3.50
CA ARG A 140 5.61 2.00 -4.94
C ARG A 140 5.03 3.39 -5.26
N ALA A 141 3.94 3.76 -4.59
CA ALA A 141 3.33 5.08 -4.73
C ALA A 141 4.29 6.21 -4.37
N HIS A 142 5.07 6.03 -3.29
CA HIS A 142 6.08 6.98 -2.86
C HIS A 142 7.13 7.21 -3.94
N GLY A 143 7.70 6.14 -4.51
CA GLY A 143 8.68 6.25 -5.58
C GLY A 143 8.16 7.08 -6.76
N TYR A 144 6.94 6.80 -7.23
CA TYR A 144 6.34 7.56 -8.33
C TYR A 144 6.11 9.03 -8.00
N PHE A 145 5.51 9.34 -6.85
CA PHE A 145 5.25 10.73 -6.48
C PHE A 145 6.54 11.51 -6.22
N GLN A 146 7.56 10.87 -5.66
CA GLN A 146 8.87 11.50 -5.46
C GLN A 146 9.47 11.91 -6.80
N ARG A 147 9.39 11.06 -7.83
CA ARG A 147 9.83 11.42 -9.18
C ARG A 147 9.05 12.60 -9.75
N VAL A 148 7.72 12.65 -9.59
CA VAL A 148 6.92 13.81 -10.05
C VAL A 148 7.40 15.09 -9.39
N VAL A 149 7.62 15.08 -8.07
CA VAL A 149 8.06 16.27 -7.32
C VAL A 149 9.49 16.68 -7.65
N SER A 150 10.40 15.71 -7.85
CA SER A 150 11.82 15.96 -8.07
C SER A 150 12.17 16.26 -9.53
N GLU A 151 11.59 15.55 -10.49
CA GLU A 151 11.93 15.66 -11.91
C GLU A 151 11.00 16.64 -12.65
N TYR A 152 9.78 16.86 -12.14
CA TYR A 152 8.77 17.72 -12.78
C TYR A 152 8.15 18.74 -11.81
N PRO A 153 8.95 19.56 -11.11
CA PRO A 153 8.45 20.47 -10.07
C PRO A 153 7.44 21.51 -10.60
N ASP A 154 7.58 21.94 -11.85
CA ASP A 154 6.69 22.91 -12.48
C ASP A 154 5.39 22.29 -13.02
N SER A 155 5.27 20.96 -12.94
CA SER A 155 4.04 20.28 -13.31
C SER A 155 2.92 20.57 -12.31
N ILE A 156 1.71 20.78 -12.82
CA ILE A 156 0.49 20.88 -12.01
C ILE A 156 0.29 19.66 -11.08
N TRP A 157 0.87 18.50 -11.44
CA TRP A 157 0.76 17.26 -10.68
C TRP A 157 1.69 17.22 -9.47
N ALA A 158 2.75 18.04 -9.44
CA ALA A 158 3.77 18.03 -8.40
C ALA A 158 3.18 18.39 -7.03
N ARG A 159 2.28 19.38 -6.98
CA ARG A 159 1.66 19.80 -5.71
C ARG A 159 0.81 18.69 -5.08
N ASP A 160 -0.03 18.02 -5.87
CA ASP A 160 -0.87 16.92 -5.37
C ASP A 160 -0.03 15.68 -5.05
N ALA A 161 1.00 15.38 -5.85
CA ALA A 161 1.97 14.34 -5.56
C ALA A 161 2.68 14.58 -4.21
N GLY A 162 3.11 15.81 -3.94
CA GLY A 162 3.72 16.20 -2.67
C GLY A 162 2.78 16.02 -1.47
N TYR A 163 1.51 16.42 -1.62
CA TYR A 163 0.50 16.17 -0.59
C TYR A 163 0.31 14.67 -0.29
N ARG A 164 0.30 13.83 -1.33
CA ARG A 164 0.17 12.37 -1.18
C ARG A 164 1.40 11.73 -0.57
N LEU A 165 2.61 12.18 -0.93
CA LEU A 165 3.86 11.77 -0.28
C LEU A 165 3.78 12.00 1.22
N HIS A 166 3.44 13.22 1.63
CA HIS A 166 3.30 13.56 3.04
C HIS A 166 2.30 12.63 3.75
N ARG A 167 1.20 12.27 3.08
CA ARG A 167 0.22 11.34 3.65
C ARG A 167 0.75 9.90 3.75
N ILE A 168 1.53 9.43 2.78
CA ILE A 168 2.23 8.12 2.85
C ILE A 168 3.28 8.12 3.98
N GLU A 169 4.02 9.21 4.17
CA GLU A 169 5.01 9.32 5.23
C GLU A 169 4.37 9.28 6.63
N ARG A 170 3.19 9.91 6.80
CA ARG A 170 2.42 9.79 8.04
C ARG A 170 2.01 8.35 8.35
N PHE A 171 1.62 7.65 7.31
CA PHE A 171 1.35 6.22 7.35
C PHE A 171 2.60 5.45 7.81
N ASN A 172 3.80 5.79 7.31
CA ASN A 172 5.06 5.16 7.73
C ASN A 172 5.41 5.33 9.22
N VAL A 173 4.98 6.40 9.89
CA VAL A 173 5.15 6.53 11.36
C VAL A 173 4.34 5.47 12.11
N ILE A 174 3.11 5.20 11.65
CA ILE A 174 2.27 4.15 12.21
C ILE A 174 2.85 2.77 11.87
N TYR A 175 3.36 2.59 10.65
CA TYR A 175 3.92 1.31 10.21
C TYR A 175 5.22 0.93 10.90
N ARG A 176 6.09 1.89 11.21
CA ARG A 176 7.28 1.61 12.02
C ARG A 176 6.93 1.02 13.39
N ARG A 177 5.84 1.46 14.01
CA ARG A 177 5.33 0.87 15.27
C ARG A 177 4.80 -0.55 15.07
N ILE A 178 4.05 -0.79 13.99
CA ILE A 178 3.52 -2.11 13.67
C ILE A 178 4.66 -3.09 13.36
N GLN A 179 5.63 -2.68 12.55
CA GLN A 179 6.79 -3.50 12.19
C GLN A 179 7.63 -3.85 13.41
N LYS A 180 7.89 -2.89 14.30
CA LYS A 180 8.56 -3.14 15.58
C LYS A 180 7.79 -4.15 16.44
N ASN A 181 6.48 -3.95 16.63
CA ASN A 181 5.64 -4.89 17.37
C ASN A 181 5.65 -6.30 16.76
N LEU A 182 5.74 -6.43 15.44
CA LEU A 182 5.82 -7.72 14.75
C LEU A 182 7.17 -8.40 14.98
N GLN A 183 8.28 -7.64 14.88
CA GLN A 183 9.62 -8.14 15.19
C GLN A 183 9.71 -8.63 16.64
N ASP A 184 9.17 -7.86 17.58
CA ASP A 184 9.14 -8.22 19.00
C ASP A 184 8.32 -9.50 19.24
N ARG A 185 7.23 -9.72 18.50
CA ARG A 185 6.41 -10.95 18.58
C ARG A 185 7.12 -12.16 17.98
N LEU A 186 7.81 -11.99 16.85
CA LEU A 186 8.60 -13.06 16.24
C LEU A 186 9.75 -13.48 17.16
N ALA A 187 10.48 -12.52 17.72
CA ALA A 187 11.55 -12.80 18.67
C ALA A 187 11.07 -13.57 19.91
N ARG A 188 9.87 -13.23 20.44
CA ARG A 188 9.25 -13.97 21.57
C ARG A 188 8.84 -15.39 21.18
N ALA A 189 8.24 -15.57 20.01
CA ALA A 189 7.85 -16.90 19.52
C ALA A 189 9.08 -17.80 19.27
N GLU A 190 10.19 -17.23 18.80
CA GLU A 190 11.48 -17.93 18.66
C GLU A 190 12.12 -18.27 20.02
N HIS A 191 11.85 -17.50 21.07
CA HIS A 191 12.33 -17.78 22.44
C HIS A 191 11.43 -18.77 23.20
N GLU A 192 10.13 -18.82 22.91
CA GLU A 192 9.16 -19.74 23.54
C GLU A 192 9.21 -21.17 22.94
N HIS A 193 9.76 -21.34 21.74
CA HIS A 193 10.11 -22.64 21.18
C HIS A 193 11.63 -22.83 21.08
N PRO A 194 12.32 -23.22 22.18
CA PRO A 194 13.69 -23.68 22.07
C PRO A 194 13.70 -24.98 21.26
N ALA A 195 14.73 -25.16 20.43
CA ALA A 195 14.99 -26.37 19.67
C ALA A 195 14.92 -27.63 20.55
N GLY A 196 13.74 -28.25 20.60
CA GLY A 196 13.44 -29.48 21.33
C GLY A 196 13.17 -30.63 20.38
N SER A 197 14.14 -30.98 19.52
CA SER A 197 14.15 -32.26 18.80
C SER A 197 15.56 -32.65 18.34
N ALA A 198 16.54 -32.55 19.24
CA ALA A 198 17.86 -33.15 19.00
C ALA A 198 18.59 -33.44 20.32
N LYS A 199 18.17 -34.51 21.02
CA LYS A 199 19.01 -35.46 21.80
C LYS A 199 18.24 -36.05 22.99
N SER A 200 17.89 -37.33 22.86
CA SER A 200 17.62 -38.30 23.94
C SER A 200 17.59 -39.66 23.23
N GLN A 201 18.46 -40.64 23.40
CA GLN A 201 19.49 -40.97 24.37
C GLN A 201 20.59 -41.75 23.63
N ARG A 202 21.86 -41.40 23.86
CA ARG A 202 22.93 -42.40 23.89
C ARG A 202 23.13 -42.76 25.36
N GLU A 203 23.47 -44.03 25.57
CA GLU A 203 24.03 -44.62 26.78
C GLU A 203 23.05 -45.11 27.85
N SER A 204 22.64 -46.37 27.68
CA SER A 204 22.66 -47.34 28.77
C SER A 204 23.46 -48.56 28.29
N SER A 205 24.71 -48.61 28.76
CA SER A 205 25.52 -49.77 29.17
C SER A 205 25.36 -51.06 28.33
N ALA A 206 26.38 -51.53 27.61
CA ALA A 206 27.58 -52.13 28.19
C ALA A 206 27.24 -53.11 29.33
N GLU A 207 26.57 -54.22 29.01
CA GLU A 207 26.67 -55.46 29.77
C GLU A 207 26.25 -56.64 28.88
N SER A 208 27.05 -57.70 28.94
CA SER A 208 26.80 -59.03 28.35
C SER A 208 27.06 -59.21 26.86
N ASN A 209 28.35 -59.18 26.48
CA ASN A 209 28.82 -60.00 25.36
C ASN A 209 30.15 -60.67 25.71
N GLN A 210 30.06 -61.64 26.63
CA GLN A 210 31.04 -62.70 26.80
C GLN A 210 30.34 -63.89 27.47
N SER A 211 30.62 -65.08 26.92
CA SER A 211 30.23 -66.43 27.36
C SER A 211 28.86 -66.96 26.91
N ALA A 212 28.90 -67.88 25.94
CA ALA A 212 28.20 -69.17 25.89
C ALA A 212 27.93 -69.59 24.43
N ILE A 213 28.91 -70.32 23.89
CA ILE A 213 28.70 -71.37 22.89
C ILE A 213 27.78 -72.44 23.54
N VAL A 214 26.96 -73.11 22.71
CA VAL A 214 26.51 -74.53 22.80
C VAL A 214 24.97 -74.73 22.81
N ASP A 215 24.55 -75.47 21.77
CA ASP A 215 23.46 -76.46 21.67
C ASP A 215 22.02 -76.16 21.20
N GLU A 216 21.55 -77.19 20.47
CA GLU A 216 20.21 -77.57 19.99
C GLU A 216 19.71 -76.89 18.70
N GLN A 217 19.35 -77.60 17.60
CA GLN A 217 19.16 -79.02 17.26
C GLN A 217 19.26 -79.17 15.74
#